data_AF-A0A7X9BY18-F1
#
_entry.id   AF-A0A7X9BY18-F1
#
_cell.length_a   1.000
_cell.length_b   1.000
_cell.length_c   1.000
_cell.angle_alpha   90.00
_cell.angle_beta   90.00
_cell.angle_gamma   90.00
#
_symmetry.space_group_name_H-M   'P 1'
#
loop_
_entity.id
_entity.type
_entity.pdbx_description
1 polymer ?
#
loop_
_entity_poly.entity_id
_entity_poly.type
_entity_poly.pdbx_seq_one_letter_code
_entity_poly.pdbx_strand_id
1 'polypeptide(L)' 'MNTCPMCTSREIGKINRGRYFCRECCHEWTIEGEGHITVYRITSEGAVVRLRPKVNNSTNPPTSAAM' A
#
# COMPACT_ATOMS: atom_id res chain seq x y z
N MET A 1 8.92 11.50 -4.63
CA MET A 1 8.10 10.38 -5.15
C MET A 1 7.32 10.89 -6.35
N ASN A 2 7.57 10.34 -7.53
CA ASN A 2 6.95 10.74 -8.81
C ASN A 2 6.09 9.62 -9.42
N THR A 3 6.03 8.46 -8.76
CA THR A 3 5.20 7.31 -9.12
C THR A 3 4.44 6.78 -7.89
N CYS A 4 3.24 6.25 -8.12
CA CYS A 4 2.45 5.61 -7.08
C CYS A 4 3.16 4.32 -6.62
N PRO A 5 3.38 4.11 -5.31
CA PRO A 5 4.04 2.90 -4.83
C PRO A 5 3.20 1.63 -5.00
N MET A 6 1.90 1.76 -5.32
CA MET A 6 0.98 0.63 -5.46
C MET A 6 0.79 0.19 -6.92
N CYS A 7 0.68 1.14 -7.86
CA CYS A 7 0.35 0.84 -9.26
C CYS A 7 1.33 1.48 -10.27
N THR A 8 2.40 2.09 -9.81
CA THR A 8 3.45 2.77 -10.60
C THR A 8 3.00 3.91 -11.53
N SER A 9 1.71 4.27 -11.54
CA SER A 9 1.18 5.42 -12.27
C SER A 9 1.80 6.75 -11.82
N ARG A 10 1.83 7.73 -12.74
CA ARG A 10 2.32 9.10 -12.52
C ARG A 10 1.20 10.08 -12.16
N GLU A 11 -0.05 9.64 -12.20
CA GLU A 11 -1.24 10.43 -11.86
C GLU A 11 -1.39 10.56 -10.33
N ILE A 12 -0.50 11.36 -9.73
CA ILE A 12 -0.42 11.58 -8.28
C ILE A 12 -0.84 13.01 -7.94
N GLY A 13 -1.86 13.13 -7.10
CA GLY A 13 -2.23 14.38 -6.44
C GLY A 13 -1.55 14.53 -5.09
N LYS A 14 -1.15 15.76 -4.75
CA LYS A 14 -0.72 16.12 -3.38
C LYS A 14 -1.93 16.62 -2.60
N ILE A 15 -2.22 16.00 -1.46
CA ILE A 15 -3.32 16.42 -0.58
C ILE A 15 -2.79 17.42 0.46
N ASN A 16 -1.68 17.08 1.12
CA ASN A 16 -1.09 17.91 2.18
C ASN A 16 0.44 17.70 2.26
N ARG A 17 1.12 18.36 3.19
CA ARG A 17 2.55 18.15 3.45
C ARG A 17 2.78 16.69 3.86
N GLY A 18 3.54 15.96 3.05
CA GLY A 18 3.82 14.54 3.27
C GLY A 18 2.66 13.59 2.94
N ARG A 19 1.55 14.05 2.35
CA ARG A 19 0.37 13.21 2.01
C ARG A 19 0.02 13.30 0.53
N TYR A 20 -0.11 12.15 -0.12
CA TYR A 20 -0.28 12.00 -1.55
C TYR A 20 -1.39 10.99 -1.87
N PHE A 21 -2.02 11.13 -3.04
CA PHE A 21 -3.09 10.26 -3.51
C PHE A 21 -2.92 9.91 -4.99
N CYS A 22 -3.16 8.66 -5.37
CA CYS A 22 -3.15 8.23 -6.76
C CYS A 22 -4.57 8.20 -7.34
N ARG A 23 -4.77 8.87 -8.46
CA ARG A 23 -6.07 8.93 -9.15
C ARG A 23 -6.44 7.64 -9.88
N GLU A 24 -5.46 6.80 -10.22
CA GLU A 24 -5.70 5.54 -10.92
C GLU A 24 -6.19 4.43 -9.98
N CYS A 25 -5.50 4.23 -8.85
CA CYS A 25 -5.76 3.08 -7.97
C CYS A 25 -6.46 3.45 -6.66
N CYS A 26 -6.82 4.73 -6.47
CA CYS A 26 -7.49 5.24 -5.27
C CYS A 26 -6.75 4.94 -3.96
N HIS A 27 -5.41 4.88 -4.00
CA HIS A 27 -4.60 4.74 -2.80
C HIS A 27 -4.04 6.09 -2.36
N GLU A 28 -4.10 6.34 -1.07
CA GLU A 28 -3.47 7.46 -0.39
C GLU A 28 -2.23 6.95 0.37
N TRP A 29 -1.18 7.76 0.48
CA TRP A 29 -0.07 7.45 1.38
C TRP A 29 0.47 8.69 2.08
N THR A 30 0.92 8.48 3.31
CA THR A 30 1.64 9.47 4.10
C THR A 30 3.12 9.08 4.19
N ILE A 31 3.99 10.07 4.03
CA ILE A 31 5.43 9.96 4.25
C ILE A 31 5.71 10.59 5.61
N GLU A 32 6.04 9.76 6.57
CA GLU A 32 6.45 10.15 7.92
C GLU A 32 7.97 10.11 8.00
N GLY A 33 8.55 11.07 8.75
CA GLY A 33 9.96 11.18 9.14
C GLY A 33 10.96 10.29 8.38
N GLU A 34 11.55 9.33 9.10
CA GLU A 34 12.65 8.43 8.68
C GLU A 34 12.29 7.45 7.55
N GLY A 35 11.61 7.91 6.49
CA GLY A 35 11.27 7.10 5.33
C GLY A 35 10.10 6.14 5.54
N HIS A 36 9.34 6.30 6.62
CA HIS A 36 8.17 5.47 6.89
C HIS A 36 7.00 5.89 5.99
N ILE A 37 6.54 4.97 5.15
CA ILE A 37 5.37 5.18 4.30
C ILE A 37 4.20 4.38 4.87
N THR A 38 3.12 5.08 5.24
CA THR A 38 1.85 4.42 5.57
C THR A 38 0.89 4.58 4.40
N VAL A 39 0.38 3.45 3.88
CA VAL A 39 -0.54 3.42 2.74
C VAL A 39 -1.97 3.14 3.21
N TYR A 40 -2.93 3.81 2.59
CA TYR A 40 -4.36 3.70 2.79
C TYR A 40 -5.04 3.43 1.45
N ARG A 41 -6.07 2.61 1.45
CA ARG A 41 -6.95 2.37 0.31
C ARG A 41 -8.27 3.09 0.55
N ILE A 42 -8.72 3.83 -0.45
CA ILE A 42 -10.09 4.35 -0.47
C ILE A 42 -10.96 3.28 -1.15
N THR A 43 -11.96 2.80 -0.43
CA THR A 43 -12.94 1.84 -0.93
C THR A 43 -13.93 2.52 -1.89
N SER A 44 -14.69 1.74 -2.66
CA SER A 44 -15.75 2.27 -3.53
C SER A 44 -16.84 3.03 -2.76
N GLU A 45 -17.00 2.73 -1.46
CA GLU A 45 -17.93 3.41 -0.57
C GLU A 45 -17.35 4.71 0.02
N GLY A 46 -16.10 5.05 -0.31
CA GLY A 46 -15.41 6.24 0.19
C GLY A 46 -14.73 6.05 1.55
N ALA A 47 -14.82 4.87 2.16
CA ALA A 47 -14.12 4.59 3.41
C ALA A 47 -12.61 4.45 3.19
N VAL A 48 -11.82 5.02 4.11
CA VAL A 48 -10.35 4.98 4.10
C VAL A 48 -9.85 3.86 5.01
N VAL A 49 -9.16 2.88 4.43
CA VAL A 49 -8.67 1.69 5.16
C VAL A 49 -7.15 1.64 5.09
N ARG A 50 -6.48 1.57 6.25
CA ARG A 50 -5.02 1.43 6.33
C ARG A 50 -4.59 0.04 5.84
N LEU A 51 -3.66 0.01 4.89
CA LEU A 51 -3.05 -1.24 4.44
C LEU A 51 -1.99 -1.70 5.45
N ARG A 52 -2.10 -2.97 5.86
CA ARG A 52 -1.05 -3.65 6.64
C ARG A 52 -0.10 -4.33 5.64
N PRO A 53 1.22 -4.27 5.85
CA PRO A 53 2.15 -5.11 5.10
C PRO A 53 1.72 -6.58 5.22
N LYS A 54 1.57 -7.26 4.10
CA LYS A 54 1.30 -8.70 4.11
C LYS A 54 2.59 -9.39 4.57
N VAL A 55 2.63 -9.81 5.84
CA VAL A 55 3.67 -10.74 6.31
C VAL A 55 3.45 -12.04 5.56
N ASN A 56 4.30 -12.31 4.58
CA ASN A 56 4.33 -13.58 3.88
C ASN A 56 4.92 -14.64 4.81
N ASN A 57 4.12 -15.18 5.73
CA ASN A 57 4.51 -16.42 6.39
C ASN A 57 4.35 -17.57 5.39
N SER A 58 5.33 -17.72 4.50
CA SER A 58 5.52 -18.94 3.72
C SER A 58 6.05 -20.05 4.62
N THR A 59 5.32 -20.42 5.67
CA THR A 59 5.44 -21.80 6.19
C THR A 59 4.60 -22.66 5.26
N ASN A 60 5.26 -23.15 4.21
CA ASN A 60 4.83 -24.40 3.59
C ASN A 60 4.60 -25.41 4.74
N PRO A 61 3.44 -26.09 4.84
CA PRO A 61 3.42 -27.32 5.63
C PRO A 61 4.51 -28.25 5.08
N PRO A 62 5.31 -28.93 5.91
CA PRO A 62 6.25 -29.92 5.39
C PRO A 62 5.45 -31.04 4.71
N THR A 63 5.32 -30.96 3.39
CA THR A 63 4.94 -32.09 2.55
C THR A 63 6.11 -33.07 2.51
N SER A 64 6.07 -34.03 3.41
CA SER A 64 6.69 -35.35 3.30
C SER A 64 5.61 -36.34 3.78
N ALA A 65 4.74 -36.88 2.94
CA ALA A 65 4.99 -37.87 1.89
C ALA A 65 5.86 -39.05 2.39
N ALA A 66 5.17 -40.18 2.57
CA ALA A 66 5.63 -41.57 2.44
C ALA A 66 6.80 -42.06 3.31
N MET A 67 6.49 -42.83 4.35
CA MET A 67 6.73 -44.28 4.42
C MET A 67 6.08 -44.89 5.66
#